data_AF-L1JZG2-F1
#
_entry.id   AF-L1JZG2-F1
#
_cell.length_a   1.000
_cell.length_b   1.000
_cell.length_c   1.000
_cell.angle_alpha   90.00
_cell.angle_beta   90.00
_cell.angle_gamma   90.00
#
_symmetry.space_group_name_H-M   'P 1'
#
loop_
_entity.id
_entity.type
_entity.pdbx_description
1 polymer ?
#
loop_
_entity_poly.entity_id
_entity_poly.type
_entity_poly.pdbx_seq_one_letter_code
_entity_poly.pdbx_strand_id
1 'polypeptide(L)'
;MIVRFDPSLSYSSAFVAMLCDTDANIRHEVADVLKGANRARAPALIVELGSLCQRPGSSKMDVSIRTQALQIVTSLASDRVSEQVVNVLKSCTEDPNPEVRHSAIQACQALASRDSNFSEQTMSLAMQLLDDGVWYVCLEAVRVVSQWMKEKSIKEDNLVRLGANSPVVKVNAPFLGSVS
;
A
#
# COMPACT_ATOMS: atom_id res chain seq x y z
N MET A 1 19.10 25.18 -1.62
CA MET A 1 18.59 25.49 -2.97
C MET A 1 17.20 24.89 -3.04
N ILE A 2 16.15 25.70 -3.00
CA ILE A 2 14.76 25.22 -3.10
C ILE A 2 14.49 25.01 -4.59
N VAL A 3 14.37 23.77 -5.03
CA VAL A 3 14.08 23.47 -6.43
C VAL A 3 12.57 23.62 -6.61
N ARG A 4 12.12 24.81 -7.00
CA ARG A 4 10.73 25.02 -7.40
C ARG A 4 10.51 24.38 -8.77
N PHE A 5 9.91 23.19 -8.79
CA PHE A 5 9.57 22.50 -10.02
C PHE A 5 8.30 23.07 -10.64
N ASP A 6 8.36 23.36 -11.95
CA ASP A 6 7.22 23.81 -12.75
C ASP A 6 6.26 22.62 -13.00
N PRO A 7 5.01 22.66 -12.53
CA PRO A 7 4.03 21.60 -12.72
C PRO A 7 3.65 21.34 -14.19
N SER A 8 4.03 22.24 -15.11
CA SER A 8 3.82 22.12 -16.55
C SER A 8 4.95 21.35 -17.26
N LEU A 9 6.09 21.12 -16.59
CA LEU A 9 7.16 20.29 -17.14
C LEU A 9 6.64 18.88 -17.39
N SER A 10 7.15 18.27 -18.46
CA SER A 10 6.86 16.88 -18.76
C SER A 10 7.30 16.02 -17.57
N TYR A 11 6.37 15.58 -16.70
CA TYR A 11 6.56 14.52 -15.71
C TYR A 11 7.08 13.31 -16.47
N SER A 12 8.40 13.25 -16.58
CA SER A 12 9.16 12.34 -17.41
C SER A 12 9.80 11.30 -16.51
N SER A 13 10.32 10.24 -17.13
CA SER A 13 11.18 9.24 -16.50
C SER A 13 12.30 9.85 -15.64
N ALA A 14 12.72 11.10 -15.93
CA ALA A 14 13.66 11.85 -15.10
C ALA A 14 13.15 12.10 -13.67
N PHE A 15 11.88 12.49 -13.48
CA PHE A 15 11.33 12.68 -12.14
C PHE A 15 11.23 11.36 -11.39
N VAL A 16 10.79 10.29 -12.05
CA VAL A 16 10.74 8.96 -11.45
C VAL A 16 12.15 8.50 -11.05
N ALA A 17 13.17 8.79 -11.86
CA ALA A 17 14.57 8.50 -11.53
C ALA A 17 15.07 9.27 -10.29
N MET A 18 14.60 10.49 -10.05
CA MET A 18 14.96 11.27 -8.86
C MET A 18 14.37 10.69 -7.56
N LEU A 19 13.39 9.79 -7.63
CA LEU A 19 13.00 8.99 -6.46
C LEU A 19 14.12 8.04 -6.00
N CYS A 20 15.15 7.81 -6.82
CA CYS A 20 16.34 7.04 -6.44
C CYS A 20 17.51 7.90 -6.00
N ASP A 21 17.33 9.23 -5.82
CA ASP A 21 18.40 10.11 -5.38
C ASP A 21 18.89 9.72 -3.98
N THR A 22 20.19 9.88 -3.74
CA THR A 22 20.80 9.63 -2.42
C THR A 22 20.26 10.55 -1.33
N ASP A 23 19.92 11.80 -1.66
CA ASP A 23 19.34 12.76 -0.73
C ASP A 23 17.85 12.46 -0.50
N ALA A 24 17.51 12.18 0.76
CA ALA A 24 16.12 11.90 1.16
C ALA A 24 15.19 13.10 0.93
N ASN A 25 15.70 14.33 1.03
CA ASN A 25 14.90 15.53 0.81
C ASN A 25 14.49 15.62 -0.67
N ILE A 26 15.40 15.30 -1.59
CA ILE A 26 15.10 15.27 -3.03
C ILE A 26 14.04 14.19 -3.30
N ARG A 27 14.19 12.99 -2.75
CA ARG A 27 13.20 11.92 -2.90
C ARG A 27 11.80 12.35 -2.42
N HIS A 28 11.72 12.97 -1.25
CA HIS A 28 10.45 13.42 -0.66
C HIS A 28 9.80 14.56 -1.47
N GLU A 29 10.57 15.57 -1.86
CA GLU A 29 10.06 16.71 -2.65
C GLU A 29 9.55 16.23 -4.02
N VAL A 30 10.27 15.31 -4.67
CA VAL A 30 9.84 14.69 -5.92
C VAL A 30 8.59 13.82 -5.73
N ALA A 31 8.50 13.05 -4.64
CA ALA A 31 7.32 12.25 -4.35
C ALA A 31 6.07 13.12 -4.19
N ASP A 32 6.18 14.27 -3.52
CA ASP A 32 5.06 15.21 -3.35
C ASP A 32 4.65 15.85 -4.67
N VAL A 33 5.61 16.23 -5.52
CA VAL A 33 5.34 16.71 -6.88
C VAL A 33 4.61 15.63 -7.70
N LEU A 34 5.05 14.38 -7.65
CA LEU A 34 4.44 13.28 -8.39
C LEU A 34 3.04 12.92 -7.87
N LYS A 35 2.77 13.01 -6.56
CA LYS A 35 1.41 12.83 -6.00
C LYS A 35 0.42 13.87 -6.53
N GLY A 36 0.91 15.07 -6.83
CA GLY A 36 0.13 16.16 -7.43
C GLY A 36 0.07 16.16 -8.96
N ALA A 37 0.64 15.15 -9.64
CA ALA A 37 0.71 15.12 -11.09
C ALA A 37 -0.69 15.03 -11.75
N ASN A 38 -0.79 15.56 -12.97
CA ASN A 38 -2.03 15.53 -13.74
C ASN A 38 -2.52 14.08 -13.99
N ARG A 39 -3.78 13.79 -13.63
CA ARG A 39 -4.44 12.48 -13.81
C ARG A 39 -4.33 11.92 -15.24
N ALA A 40 -4.23 12.77 -16.27
CA ALA A 40 -4.05 12.33 -17.65
C ALA A 40 -2.75 11.51 -17.89
N ARG A 41 -1.73 11.69 -17.05
CA ARG A 41 -0.45 10.95 -17.12
C ARG A 41 -0.34 9.82 -16.11
N ALA A 42 -1.32 9.66 -15.22
CA ALA A 42 -1.29 8.64 -14.17
C ALA A 42 -1.01 7.23 -14.72
N PRO A 43 -1.60 6.75 -15.84
CA PRO A 43 -1.34 5.40 -16.32
C PRO A 43 0.15 5.13 -16.66
N ALA A 44 0.83 6.07 -17.32
CA ALA A 44 2.24 5.91 -17.67
C ALA A 44 3.13 5.95 -16.42
N LEU A 45 2.86 6.89 -15.51
CA LEU A 45 3.60 7.00 -14.24
C LEU A 45 3.42 5.77 -13.36
N ILE A 46 2.21 5.20 -13.30
CA ILE A 46 1.93 3.99 -12.51
C ILE A 46 2.77 2.80 -12.99
N VAL A 47 3.01 2.67 -14.31
CA VAL A 47 3.87 1.61 -14.85
C VAL A 47 5.32 1.78 -14.37
N GLU A 48 5.86 2.99 -14.47
CA GLU A 48 7.24 3.26 -14.05
C GLU A 48 7.41 3.12 -12.53
N LEU A 49 6.47 3.67 -11.75
CA LEU A 49 6.45 3.54 -10.30
C LEU A 49 6.24 2.09 -9.84
N GLY A 50 5.43 1.32 -10.57
CA GLY A 50 5.25 -0.11 -10.32
C GLY A 50 6.56 -0.89 -10.45
N SER A 51 7.42 -0.50 -11.39
CA SER A 51 8.77 -1.08 -11.52
C SER A 51 9.66 -0.69 -10.33
N LEU A 52 9.54 0.55 -9.81
CA LEU A 52 10.23 0.96 -8.59
C LEU A 52 9.72 0.24 -7.34
N CYS A 53 8.43 -0.07 -7.26
CA CYS A 53 7.86 -0.90 -6.20
C CYS A 53 8.46 -2.32 -6.14
N GLN A 54 9.11 -2.77 -7.21
CA GLN A 54 9.74 -4.10 -7.29
C GLN A 54 11.27 -3.99 -7.31
N ARG A 55 11.82 -2.81 -6.99
CA ARG A 55 13.26 -2.57 -6.99
C ARG A 55 13.98 -3.55 -6.06
N PRO A 56 15.00 -4.29 -6.55
CA PRO A 56 15.74 -5.22 -5.73
C PRO A 56 16.57 -4.51 -4.67
N GLY A 57 16.87 -5.21 -3.58
CA GLY A 57 17.66 -4.71 -2.47
C GLY A 57 16.88 -4.65 -1.16
N SER A 58 17.61 -4.76 -0.06
CA SER A 58 17.06 -4.81 1.30
C SER A 58 17.55 -3.64 2.16
N SER A 59 18.28 -2.68 1.57
CA SER A 59 18.73 -1.52 2.33
C SER A 59 17.54 -0.67 2.77
N LYS A 60 17.71 0.09 3.85
CA LYS A 60 16.69 1.06 4.29
C LYS A 60 16.31 2.03 3.17
N MET A 61 17.25 2.39 2.30
CA MET A 61 16.99 3.22 1.14
C MET A 61 16.11 2.51 0.11
N ASP A 62 16.39 1.25 -0.24
CA ASP A 62 15.56 0.50 -1.19
C ASP A 62 14.12 0.35 -0.68
N VAL A 63 13.96 0.04 0.62
CA VAL A 63 12.65 -0.04 1.28
C VAL A 63 11.93 1.31 1.23
N SER A 64 12.64 2.41 1.50
CA SER A 64 12.11 3.78 1.42
C SER A 64 11.69 4.16 -0.01
N ILE A 65 12.39 3.68 -1.04
CA ILE A 65 12.03 3.91 -2.44
C ILE A 65 10.77 3.13 -2.81
N ARG A 66 10.71 1.83 -2.48
CA ARG A 66 9.54 0.98 -2.77
C ARG A 66 8.27 1.52 -2.10
N THR A 67 8.35 1.86 -0.82
CA THR A 67 7.23 2.42 -0.05
C THR A 67 6.77 3.78 -0.59
N GLN A 68 7.69 4.68 -0.96
CA GLN A 68 7.32 5.96 -1.57
C GLN A 68 6.69 5.78 -2.95
N ALA A 69 7.25 4.92 -3.80
CA ALA A 69 6.70 4.62 -5.12
C ALA A 69 5.25 4.11 -4.99
N LEU A 70 5.01 3.19 -4.04
CA LEU A 70 3.69 2.66 -3.74
C LEU A 70 2.72 3.76 -3.29
N GLN A 71 3.13 4.66 -2.39
CA GLN A 71 2.29 5.78 -1.96
C GLN A 71 1.90 6.70 -3.13
N ILE A 72 2.82 6.94 -4.07
CA ILE A 72 2.53 7.74 -5.27
C ILE A 72 1.54 6.99 -6.17
N VAL A 73 1.73 5.68 -6.38
CA VAL A 73 0.76 4.84 -7.13
C VAL A 73 -0.64 4.92 -6.51
N THR A 74 -0.76 4.82 -5.18
CA THR A 74 -2.03 4.95 -4.45
C THR A 74 -2.67 6.33 -4.60
N SER A 75 -1.85 7.38 -4.68
CA SER A 75 -2.32 8.76 -4.88
C SER A 75 -2.80 9.00 -6.32
N LEU A 76 -2.14 8.39 -7.30
CA LEU A 76 -2.46 8.52 -8.72
C LEU A 76 -3.59 7.61 -9.19
N ALA A 77 -3.90 6.56 -8.43
CA ALA A 77 -5.00 5.66 -8.72
C ALA A 77 -6.33 6.43 -8.84
N SER A 78 -7.07 6.16 -9.91
CA SER A 78 -8.43 6.69 -10.10
C SER A 78 -9.41 6.09 -9.09
N ASP A 79 -10.59 6.70 -9.00
CA ASP A 79 -11.69 6.22 -8.13
C ASP A 79 -12.14 4.80 -8.53
N ARG A 80 -11.91 4.40 -9.78
CA ARG A 80 -11.96 3.00 -10.21
C ARG A 80 -10.54 2.46 -10.25
N VAL A 81 -10.24 1.44 -9.46
CA VAL A 81 -8.90 0.86 -9.36
C VAL A 81 -8.61 0.04 -10.62
N SER A 82 -7.52 0.36 -11.31
CA SER A 82 -7.13 -0.36 -12.53
C SER A 82 -6.37 -1.65 -12.21
N GLU A 83 -6.38 -2.60 -13.13
CA GLU A 83 -5.65 -3.87 -12.99
C GLU A 83 -4.14 -3.64 -12.77
N GLN A 84 -3.54 -2.61 -13.38
CA GLN A 84 -2.14 -2.26 -13.15
C GLN A 84 -1.88 -1.92 -11.68
N VAL A 85 -2.77 -1.14 -11.05
CA VAL A 85 -2.65 -0.79 -9.63
C VAL A 85 -2.82 -2.03 -8.76
N VAL A 86 -3.78 -2.91 -9.08
CA VAL A 86 -3.97 -4.18 -8.37
C VAL A 86 -2.71 -5.05 -8.42
N ASN A 87 -2.07 -5.16 -9.58
CA ASN A 87 -0.86 -5.96 -9.75
C ASN A 87 0.32 -5.39 -8.93
N VAL A 88 0.47 -4.07 -8.89
CA VAL A 88 1.48 -3.42 -8.04
C VAL A 88 1.22 -3.74 -6.57
N LEU A 89 -0.01 -3.54 -6.09
CA LEU A 89 -0.38 -3.82 -4.70
C LEU A 89 -0.13 -5.28 -4.32
N LYS A 90 -0.55 -6.22 -5.16
CA LYS A 90 -0.31 -7.65 -4.96
C LYS A 90 1.18 -7.95 -4.83
N SER A 91 2.01 -7.41 -5.72
CA SER A 91 3.46 -7.62 -5.63
C SER A 91 4.05 -7.05 -4.32
N CYS A 92 3.55 -5.89 -3.87
CA CYS A 92 4.01 -5.28 -2.62
C CYS A 92 3.52 -6.03 -1.37
N THR A 93 2.36 -6.70 -1.41
CA THR A 93 1.91 -7.58 -0.30
C THR A 93 2.76 -8.85 -0.18
N GLU A 94 3.51 -9.20 -1.21
CA GLU A 94 4.43 -10.35 -1.23
C GLU A 94 5.90 -9.92 -1.01
N ASP A 95 6.18 -8.63 -0.75
CA ASP A 95 7.54 -8.10 -0.62
C ASP A 95 8.30 -8.76 0.54
N PRO A 96 9.60 -9.06 0.39
CA PRO A 96 10.40 -9.64 1.47
C PRO A 96 10.49 -8.72 2.70
N ASN A 97 10.40 -7.40 2.51
CA ASN A 97 10.43 -6.44 3.60
C ASN A 97 9.02 -6.17 4.18
N PRO A 98 8.82 -6.36 5.50
CA PRO A 98 7.51 -6.19 6.12
C PRO A 98 6.99 -4.75 6.15
N GLU A 99 7.84 -3.72 6.08
CA GLU A 99 7.38 -2.32 5.96
C GLU A 99 6.67 -2.08 4.62
N VAL A 100 7.13 -2.75 3.55
CA VAL A 100 6.49 -2.67 2.23
C VAL A 100 5.16 -3.41 2.24
N ARG A 101 5.11 -4.62 2.81
CA ARG A 101 3.85 -5.38 2.96
C ARG A 101 2.80 -4.62 3.78
N HIS A 102 3.22 -4.02 4.89
CA HIS A 102 2.36 -3.15 5.70
C HIS A 102 1.85 -1.95 4.90
N SER A 103 2.74 -1.26 4.17
CA SER A 103 2.34 -0.14 3.31
C SER A 103 1.36 -0.56 2.21
N ALA A 104 1.54 -1.77 1.66
CA ALA A 104 0.65 -2.35 0.64
C ALA A 104 -0.76 -2.58 1.17
N ILE A 105 -0.90 -3.15 2.36
CA ILE A 105 -2.24 -3.41 2.91
C ILE A 105 -2.97 -2.11 3.29
N GLN A 106 -2.24 -1.11 3.77
CA GLN A 106 -2.79 0.24 3.98
C GLN A 106 -3.26 0.90 2.68
N ALA A 107 -2.46 0.77 1.62
CA ALA A 107 -2.83 1.25 0.30
C ALA A 107 -4.08 0.54 -0.25
N CYS A 108 -4.18 -0.79 -0.07
CA CYS A 108 -5.37 -1.54 -0.45
C CYS A 108 -6.63 -1.02 0.25
N GLN A 109 -6.57 -0.84 1.57
CA GLN A 109 -7.69 -0.31 2.35
C GLN A 109 -8.09 1.11 1.91
N ALA A 110 -7.10 1.99 1.69
CA ALA A 110 -7.34 3.34 1.21
C ALA A 110 -8.06 3.36 -0.15
N LEU A 111 -7.74 2.43 -1.04
CA LEU A 111 -8.38 2.32 -2.35
C LEU A 111 -9.73 1.61 -2.31
N ALA A 112 -9.92 0.61 -1.44
CA ALA A 112 -11.20 -0.05 -1.24
C ALA A 112 -12.30 0.90 -0.76
N SER A 113 -11.93 1.94 0.00
CA SER A 113 -12.87 3.01 0.38
C SER A 113 -13.30 3.93 -0.78
N ARG A 114 -12.58 3.90 -1.91
CA ARG A 114 -12.86 4.68 -3.13
C ARG A 114 -13.55 3.83 -4.20
N ASP A 115 -13.18 2.55 -4.32
CA ASP A 115 -13.76 1.58 -5.25
C ASP A 115 -14.31 0.37 -4.50
N SER A 116 -15.63 0.32 -4.35
CA SER A 116 -16.29 -0.82 -3.69
C SER A 116 -16.08 -2.15 -4.41
N ASN A 117 -15.80 -2.14 -5.72
CA ASN A 117 -15.51 -3.36 -6.48
C ASN A 117 -14.11 -3.93 -6.16
N PHE A 118 -13.22 -3.11 -5.61
CA PHE A 118 -11.88 -3.53 -5.17
C PHE A 118 -11.87 -4.07 -3.73
N SER A 119 -12.99 -3.96 -3.01
CA SER A 119 -13.10 -4.40 -1.61
C SER A 119 -12.87 -5.90 -1.43
N GLU A 120 -13.31 -6.74 -2.38
CA GLU A 120 -13.12 -8.20 -2.30
C GLU A 120 -11.67 -8.60 -2.51
N GLN A 121 -10.96 -7.98 -3.46
CA GLN A 121 -9.53 -8.20 -3.66
C GLN A 121 -8.73 -7.73 -2.45
N THR A 122 -9.10 -6.57 -1.88
CA THR A 122 -8.48 -6.08 -0.64
C THR A 122 -8.65 -7.07 0.51
N MET A 123 -9.86 -7.62 0.68
CA MET A 123 -10.13 -8.65 1.67
C MET A 123 -9.30 -9.92 1.43
N SER A 124 -9.22 -10.39 0.18
CA SER A 124 -8.40 -11.56 -0.18
C SER A 124 -6.92 -11.37 0.17
N LEU A 125 -6.35 -10.21 -0.18
CA LEU A 125 -4.96 -9.87 0.17
C LEU A 125 -4.76 -9.74 1.68
N ALA A 126 -5.72 -9.14 2.39
CA ALA A 126 -5.67 -9.04 3.85
C ALA A 126 -5.68 -10.42 4.50
N MET A 127 -6.52 -11.34 4.03
CA MET A 127 -6.58 -12.71 4.56
C MET A 127 -5.25 -13.45 4.41
N GLN A 128 -4.52 -13.25 3.31
CA GLN A 128 -3.19 -13.84 3.11
C GLN A 128 -2.17 -13.34 4.14
N LEU A 129 -2.31 -12.10 4.60
CA LEU A 129 -1.40 -11.47 5.58
C LEU A 129 -1.77 -11.77 7.04
N LEU A 130 -2.86 -12.50 7.32
CA LEU A 130 -3.22 -12.90 8.69
C LEU A 130 -2.19 -13.88 9.30
N ASP A 131 -1.51 -14.65 8.46
CA ASP A 131 -0.44 -15.58 8.86
C ASP A 131 0.97 -14.99 8.65
N ASP A 132 1.07 -13.67 8.43
CA ASP A 132 2.37 -13.01 8.28
C ASP A 132 3.23 -13.19 9.55
N GLY A 133 4.51 -13.52 9.36
CA GLY A 133 5.46 -13.71 10.47
C GLY A 133 5.79 -12.43 11.25
N VAL A 134 5.33 -11.27 10.78
CA VAL A 134 5.58 -9.96 11.39
C VAL A 134 4.30 -9.39 11.98
N TRP A 135 4.33 -9.14 13.30
CA TRP A 135 3.14 -8.85 14.09
C TRP A 135 2.33 -7.62 13.62
N TYR A 136 3.01 -6.55 13.17
CA TYR A 136 2.32 -5.33 12.76
C TYR A 136 1.68 -5.45 11.38
N VAL A 137 2.19 -6.33 10.51
CA VAL A 137 1.56 -6.65 9.22
C VAL A 137 0.27 -7.44 9.45
N CYS A 138 0.34 -8.47 10.30
CA CYS A 138 -0.81 -9.26 10.73
C CYS A 138 -1.88 -8.38 11.41
N LEU A 139 -1.48 -7.47 12.31
CA LEU A 139 -2.42 -6.57 12.99
C LEU A 139 -3.16 -5.66 12.00
N GLU A 140 -2.47 -5.12 11.00
CA GLU A 140 -3.10 -4.27 9.99
C GLU A 140 -4.05 -5.08 9.10
N ALA A 141 -3.65 -6.29 8.71
CA ALA A 141 -4.52 -7.23 7.99
C ALA A 141 -5.81 -7.56 8.78
N VAL A 142 -5.70 -7.82 10.08
CA VAL A 142 -6.85 -8.02 10.97
C VAL A 142 -7.78 -6.81 10.96
N ARG A 143 -7.24 -5.58 11.07
CA ARG A 143 -8.06 -4.35 11.03
C ARG A 143 -8.83 -4.21 9.72
N VAL A 144 -8.18 -4.45 8.59
CA VAL A 144 -8.82 -4.41 7.26
C VAL A 144 -9.94 -5.44 7.16
N VAL A 145 -9.68 -6.67 7.56
CA VAL A 145 -10.67 -7.75 7.54
C VAL A 145 -11.87 -7.43 8.46
N SER A 146 -11.61 -6.96 9.68
CA SER A 146 -12.66 -6.57 10.62
C SER A 146 -13.52 -5.42 10.10
N GLN A 147 -12.90 -4.41 9.48
CA GLN A 147 -13.65 -3.30 8.87
C GLN A 147 -14.55 -3.80 7.74
N TRP A 148 -14.02 -4.60 6.82
CA TRP A 148 -14.79 -5.14 5.70
C TRP A 148 -15.97 -5.99 6.17
N MET A 149 -15.80 -6.80 7.22
CA MET A 149 -16.90 -7.56 7.81
C MET A 149 -17.99 -6.66 8.41
N LYS A 150 -17.60 -5.60 9.12
CA LYS A 150 -18.54 -4.60 9.64
C LYS A 150 -19.35 -3.95 8.51
N GLU A 151 -18.68 -3.55 7.44
CA GLU A 151 -19.34 -2.98 6.24
C GLU A 151 -20.31 -3.98 5.58
N LYS A 152 -19.99 -5.28 5.58
CA LYS A 152 -20.84 -6.35 5.03
C LYS A 152 -21.84 -6.92 6.02
N SER A 153 -21.93 -6.40 7.24
CA SER A 153 -22.79 -6.94 8.32
C SER A 153 -22.53 -8.42 8.62
N ILE A 154 -21.29 -8.89 8.47
CA ILE A 154 -20.88 -10.25 8.79
C ILE A 154 -20.55 -10.33 10.29
N LYS A 155 -21.12 -11.32 10.99
CA LYS A 155 -20.92 -11.49 12.44
C LYS A 155 -19.47 -11.88 12.79
N GLU A 156 -18.98 -11.33 13.89
CA GLU A 156 -17.60 -11.51 14.39
C GLU A 156 -17.24 -12.95 14.77
N ASP A 157 -18.21 -13.81 15.06
CA ASP A 157 -17.98 -15.25 15.34
C ASP A 157 -17.22 -15.96 14.19
N ASN A 158 -17.23 -15.39 12.99
CA ASN A 158 -16.47 -15.86 11.83
C ASN A 158 -14.99 -15.45 11.85
N LEU A 159 -14.60 -14.38 12.55
CA LEU A 159 -13.20 -13.92 12.71
C LEU A 159 -12.38 -14.88 13.56
N VAL A 160 -12.97 -15.36 14.67
CA VAL A 160 -12.33 -16.34 15.55
C VAL A 160 -11.95 -17.58 14.75
N ARG A 161 -12.77 -18.00 13.77
CA ARG A 161 -12.46 -19.16 12.92
C ARG A 161 -11.38 -18.89 11.87
N LEU A 162 -11.21 -17.64 11.43
CA LEU A 162 -10.23 -17.24 10.40
C LEU A 162 -8.86 -16.86 10.99
N GLY A 163 -8.77 -16.53 12.28
CA GLY A 163 -7.53 -16.11 12.94
C GLY A 163 -7.10 -16.92 14.18
N ALA A 164 -7.96 -17.78 14.76
CA ALA A 164 -7.64 -18.47 16.03
C ALA A 164 -6.56 -19.57 15.93
N ASN A 165 -5.94 -19.79 14.78
CA ASN A 165 -4.76 -20.66 14.68
C ASN A 165 -3.46 -19.90 14.41
N SER A 166 -3.51 -18.60 14.10
CA SER A 166 -2.30 -17.77 14.02
C SER A 166 -1.79 -17.46 15.43
N PRO A 167 -0.54 -17.82 15.77
CA PRO A 167 0.04 -17.53 17.08
C PRO A 167 -0.02 -16.05 17.43
N VAL A 168 0.07 -15.17 16.42
CA VAL A 168 0.12 -13.70 16.56
C VAL A 168 -1.25 -13.12 16.94
N VAL A 169 -2.34 -13.63 16.35
CA VAL A 169 -3.71 -13.19 16.64
C VAL A 169 -4.12 -13.53 18.08
N LYS A 170 -3.61 -14.65 18.63
CA LYS A 170 -3.86 -15.04 20.03
C LYS A 170 -3.22 -14.08 21.04
N VAL A 171 -2.03 -13.52 20.76
CA VAL A 171 -1.35 -12.59 21.68
C VAL A 171 -1.98 -11.19 21.65
N ASN A 172 -2.52 -10.78 20.50
CA ASN A 172 -3.12 -9.45 20.29
C ASN A 172 -4.66 -9.43 20.35
N ALA A 173 -5.28 -10.56 20.71
CA ALA A 173 -6.73 -10.69 20.91
C ALA A 173 -7.41 -9.60 21.77
N PRO A 174 -6.76 -8.94 22.77
CA PRO A 174 -7.40 -7.86 23.51
C PRO A 174 -7.88 -6.68 22.65
N PHE A 175 -7.27 -6.45 21.47
CA PHE A 175 -7.66 -5.36 20.57
C PHE A 175 -8.92 -5.64 19.74
N LEU A 176 -9.37 -6.90 19.69
CA LEU A 176 -10.59 -7.30 18.98
C LEU A 176 -11.82 -7.31 19.89
N GLY A 177 -11.63 -7.24 21.21
CA GLY A 177 -12.69 -7.50 22.20
C GLY A 177 -13.01 -6.36 23.18
N SER A 178 -12.53 -5.13 22.95
CA SER A 178 -12.82 -4.01 23.86
C SER A 178 -13.44 -2.82 23.14
N VAL A 179 -14.68 -3.00 22.67
CA VAL A 179 -15.64 -1.90 22.63
C VAL A 179 -16.92 -2.44 23.27
N SER A 180 -16.99 -2.30 24.60
CA SER A 180 -18.23 -2.38 25.38
C SER A 180 -19.15 -1.22 25.03
#